data_AF-A0A645C8D7-F1
#
_entry.id   AF-A0A645C8D7-F1
#
_cell.length_a   1.000
_cell.length_b   1.000
_cell.length_c   1.000
_cell.angle_alpha   90.00
_cell.angle_beta   90.00
_cell.angle_gamma   90.00
#
_symmetry.space_group_name_H-M   'P 1'
#
loop_
_entity.id
_entity.type
_entity.pdbx_description
1 polymer ?
#
loop_
_entity_poly.entity_id
_entity_poly.type
_entity_poly.pdbx_seq_one_letter_code
_entity_poly.pdbx_strand_id
1 'polypeptide(L)'
;MKTVAGKMRVDGDYKGVFSGKGFSGSLQLTISGTSVRGVFAGSYKDSKYKMDINSPFKGTYNPENATIKASISGKMTVIDYHDSRYRSDNGFFCDLKGTYSKGSLSGTWFGQNEFDYNFYGGEWSAQYIDRK
;
A
#
# COMPACT_ATOMS: atom_id res chain seq x y z
N MET A 1 -29.58 2.82 26.67
CA MET A 1 -28.17 3.26 26.48
C MET A 1 -27.91 3.36 24.98
N LYS A 2 -27.75 4.58 24.44
CA LYS A 2 -27.29 4.79 23.06
C LYS A 2 -25.77 4.75 23.08
N THR A 3 -25.17 3.75 22.44
CA THR A 3 -23.73 3.72 22.19
C THR A 3 -23.43 4.87 21.23
N VAL A 4 -22.97 6.01 21.75
CA VAL A 4 -22.31 7.01 20.92
C VAL A 4 -21.01 6.33 20.50
N ALA A 5 -20.90 5.94 19.22
CA ALA A 5 -19.70 5.34 18.67
C ALA A 5 -18.53 6.30 18.92
N GLY A 6 -17.70 6.00 19.92
CA GLY A 6 -16.53 6.80 20.23
C GLY A 6 -15.58 6.74 19.05
N LYS A 7 -15.24 7.90 18.48
CA LYS A 7 -14.23 8.00 17.42
C LYS A 7 -12.96 7.28 17.86
N MET A 8 -12.58 6.22 17.16
CA MET A 8 -11.38 5.46 17.50
C MET A 8 -10.16 6.25 17.04
N ARG A 9 -9.38 6.77 18.00
CA ARG A 9 -8.15 7.51 17.74
C ARG A 9 -7.00 6.55 17.46
N VAL A 10 -6.38 6.66 16.29
CA VAL A 10 -5.33 5.76 15.81
C VAL A 10 -4.12 6.52 15.26
N ASP A 11 -3.94 7.77 15.72
CA ASP A 11 -2.82 8.61 15.30
C ASP A 11 -1.48 7.91 15.59
N GLY A 12 -0.55 8.00 14.64
CA GLY A 12 0.80 7.45 14.79
C GLY A 12 1.33 6.83 13.51
N ASP A 13 2.48 6.20 13.64
CA ASP A 13 3.16 5.55 12.53
C ASP A 13 3.00 4.04 12.60
N TYR A 14 2.88 3.46 11.42
CA TYR A 14 2.69 2.04 11.24
C TYR A 14 3.64 1.54 10.15
N LYS A 15 4.17 0.34 10.35
CA LYS A 15 4.99 -0.34 9.37
C LYS A 15 4.54 -1.78 9.21
N GLY A 16 4.61 -2.27 7.99
CA GLY A 16 4.46 -3.68 7.72
C GLY A 16 4.74 -4.01 6.28
N VAL A 17 3.97 -4.95 5.75
CA VAL A 17 4.27 -5.67 4.52
C VAL A 17 3.02 -5.84 3.66
N PHE A 18 3.23 -6.06 2.38
CA PHE A 18 2.19 -6.49 1.45
C PHE A 18 2.68 -7.65 0.59
N SER A 19 1.74 -8.44 0.08
CA SER A 19 2.02 -9.50 -0.89
C SER A 19 0.81 -9.73 -1.79
N GLY A 20 1.03 -10.29 -2.99
CA GLY A 20 -0.04 -10.64 -3.92
C GLY A 20 0.43 -10.79 -5.37
N LYS A 21 -0.04 -11.83 -6.07
CA LYS A 21 0.28 -12.12 -7.48
C LYS A 21 1.75 -11.84 -7.87
N GLY A 22 2.71 -12.37 -7.11
CA GLY A 22 4.14 -12.22 -7.36
C GLY A 22 4.77 -10.90 -6.89
N PHE A 23 3.98 -9.91 -6.52
CA PHE A 23 4.45 -8.70 -5.84
C PHE A 23 4.56 -8.93 -4.34
N SER A 24 5.62 -8.40 -3.74
CA SER A 24 5.75 -8.29 -2.29
C SER A 24 6.63 -7.12 -1.92
N GLY A 25 6.47 -6.64 -0.69
CA GLY A 25 7.25 -5.51 -0.22
C GLY A 25 6.84 -5.00 1.15
N SER A 26 7.19 -3.74 1.39
CA SER A 26 6.96 -3.02 2.62
C SER A 26 5.96 -1.88 2.45
N LEU A 27 5.26 -1.60 3.53
CA LEU A 27 4.33 -0.50 3.67
C LEU A 27 4.73 0.31 4.90
N GLN A 28 4.80 1.62 4.76
CA GLN A 28 4.92 2.55 5.90
C GLN A 28 3.83 3.58 5.78
N LEU A 29 3.13 3.89 6.88
CA LEU A 29 2.08 4.90 6.87
C LEU A 29 2.00 5.65 8.20
N THR A 30 1.55 6.89 8.12
CA THR A 30 1.24 7.75 9.25
C THR A 30 -0.24 8.11 9.19
N ILE A 31 -0.93 7.98 10.32
CA ILE A 31 -2.29 8.50 10.51
C ILE A 31 -2.23 9.75 11.38
N SER A 32 -2.94 10.80 10.98
CA SER A 32 -3.10 12.04 11.73
C SER A 32 -4.52 12.59 11.59
N GLY A 33 -5.33 12.40 12.62
CA GLY A 33 -6.77 12.64 12.56
C GLY A 33 -7.42 11.70 11.55
N THR A 34 -7.99 12.27 10.48
CA THR A 34 -8.57 11.52 9.36
C THR A 34 -7.62 11.39 8.17
N SER A 35 -6.43 11.98 8.22
CA SER A 35 -5.47 11.95 7.12
C SER A 35 -4.56 10.73 7.22
N VAL A 36 -4.31 10.10 6.08
CA VAL A 36 -3.32 9.03 5.93
C VAL A 36 -2.32 9.44 4.86
N ARG A 37 -1.03 9.21 5.16
CA ARG A 37 0.06 9.31 4.19
C ARG A 37 1.02 8.15 4.39
N GLY A 38 1.79 7.79 3.37
CA GLY A 38 2.74 6.71 3.51
C GLY A 38 3.59 6.48 2.28
N VAL A 39 4.34 5.39 2.31
CA VAL A 39 5.18 4.88 1.23
C VAL A 39 4.85 3.41 1.00
N PHE A 40 4.65 3.05 -0.26
CA PHE A 40 4.45 1.70 -0.74
C PHE A 40 5.66 1.32 -1.60
N ALA A 41 6.44 0.36 -1.12
CA ALA A 41 7.69 -0.03 -1.77
C ALA A 41 7.80 -1.55 -1.87
N GLY A 42 8.01 -2.08 -3.06
CA GLY A 42 8.17 -3.51 -3.27
C GLY A 42 8.60 -3.85 -4.67
N SER A 43 8.61 -5.15 -4.95
CA SER A 43 9.08 -5.67 -6.22
C SER A 43 8.30 -6.90 -6.67
N TYR A 44 8.26 -7.09 -7.97
CA TYR A 44 7.86 -8.31 -8.65
C TYR A 44 9.04 -8.85 -9.44
N LYS A 45 9.15 -10.17 -9.52
CA LYS A 45 10.13 -10.84 -10.37
C LYS A 45 9.57 -12.15 -10.88
N ASP A 46 9.64 -12.35 -12.19
CA ASP A 46 9.44 -13.65 -12.82
C ASP A 46 10.61 -13.97 -13.78
N SER A 47 10.41 -14.92 -14.69
CA SER A 47 11.42 -15.30 -15.68
C SER A 47 11.63 -14.28 -16.80
N LYS A 48 10.68 -13.37 -17.01
CA LYS A 48 10.67 -12.39 -18.11
C LYS A 48 11.10 -11.01 -17.65
N TYR A 49 10.60 -10.54 -16.51
CA TYR A 49 10.85 -9.17 -16.06
C TYR A 49 10.98 -9.04 -14.54
N LYS A 50 11.60 -7.93 -14.14
CA LYS A 50 11.56 -7.37 -12.79
C LYS A 50 10.80 -6.06 -12.82
N MET A 51 9.99 -5.83 -11.79
CA MET A 51 9.32 -4.55 -11.58
C MET A 51 9.63 -4.07 -10.16
N ASP A 52 10.04 -2.82 -10.02
CA ASP A 52 10.30 -2.18 -8.74
C ASP A 52 9.40 -0.96 -8.58
N ILE A 53 8.79 -0.82 -7.40
CA ILE A 53 8.00 0.35 -7.03
C ILE A 53 8.50 0.94 -5.72
N ASN A 54 8.54 2.28 -5.67
CA ASN A 54 8.68 3.04 -4.44
C ASN A 54 7.90 4.35 -4.60
N SER A 55 6.66 4.37 -4.12
CA SER A 55 5.76 5.49 -4.34
C SER A 55 5.15 5.98 -3.04
N PRO A 56 5.10 7.31 -2.81
CA PRO A 56 4.28 7.86 -1.75
C PRO A 56 2.80 7.64 -2.06
N PHE A 57 1.98 7.65 -1.02
CA PHE A 57 0.53 7.58 -1.14
C PHE A 57 -0.16 8.47 -0.12
N LYS A 58 -1.43 8.77 -0.42
CA LYS A 58 -2.31 9.57 0.44
C LYS A 58 -3.66 8.88 0.55
N GLY A 59 -4.34 9.12 1.65
CA GLY A 59 -5.62 8.50 1.94
C GLY A 59 -6.35 9.13 3.10
N THR A 60 -7.40 8.44 3.53
CA THR A 60 -8.24 8.84 4.65
C THR A 60 -8.48 7.67 5.60
N TYR A 61 -8.64 8.02 6.87
CA TYR A 61 -9.10 7.15 7.94
C TYR A 61 -10.49 7.60 8.39
N ASN A 62 -11.44 6.66 8.44
CA ASN A 62 -12.76 6.88 8.98
C ASN A 62 -12.83 6.35 10.43
N PRO A 63 -12.92 7.23 11.44
CA PRO A 63 -12.95 6.84 12.84
C PRO A 63 -14.26 6.19 13.30
N GLU A 64 -15.34 6.27 12.51
CA GLU A 64 -16.64 5.69 12.86
C GLU A 64 -16.68 4.18 12.66
N ASN A 65 -15.94 3.68 11.66
CA ASN A 65 -15.89 2.27 11.30
C ASN A 65 -14.46 1.71 11.27
N ALA A 66 -13.48 2.49 11.74
CA ALA A 66 -12.07 2.12 11.78
C ALA A 66 -11.51 1.67 10.42
N THR A 67 -11.95 2.27 9.31
CA THR A 67 -11.49 1.91 7.95
C THR A 67 -10.46 2.90 7.40
N ILE A 68 -9.57 2.39 6.56
CA ILE A 68 -8.59 3.16 5.80
C ILE A 68 -8.83 2.97 4.30
N LYS A 69 -8.70 4.06 3.54
CA LYS A 69 -8.67 4.06 2.08
C LYS A 69 -7.53 4.94 1.62
N ALA A 70 -6.69 4.47 0.72
CA ALA A 70 -5.60 5.25 0.17
C ALA A 70 -5.37 4.92 -1.30
N SER A 71 -4.81 5.87 -2.04
CA SER A 71 -4.45 5.68 -3.44
C SER A 71 -2.99 6.05 -3.66
N ILE A 72 -2.34 5.23 -4.47
CA ILE A 72 -0.97 5.35 -4.94
C ILE A 72 -1.05 5.72 -6.41
N SER A 73 -0.33 6.77 -6.79
CA SER A 73 -0.03 7.06 -8.18
C SER A 73 1.44 7.40 -8.27
N GLY A 74 2.16 6.65 -9.10
CA GLY A 74 3.60 6.75 -9.17
C GLY A 74 4.17 6.08 -10.41
N LYS A 75 5.47 5.84 -10.37
CA LYS A 75 6.20 5.13 -11.41
C LYS A 75 6.66 3.78 -10.91
N MET A 76 6.65 2.80 -11.80
CA MET A 76 7.22 1.48 -11.60
C MET A 76 8.30 1.27 -12.65
N THR A 77 9.52 0.95 -12.19
CA THR A 77 10.63 0.64 -13.08
C THR A 77 10.53 -0.81 -13.51
N VAL A 78 10.48 -1.06 -14.82
CA VAL A 78 10.46 -2.38 -15.43
C VAL A 78 11.81 -2.67 -16.05
N ILE A 79 12.33 -3.88 -15.82
CA ILE A 79 13.54 -4.41 -16.47
C ILE A 79 13.13 -5.71 -17.16
N ASP A 80 13.29 -5.77 -18.49
CA ASP A 80 13.08 -7.01 -19.26
C ASP A 80 14.40 -7.79 -19.31
N TYR A 81 14.36 -9.08 -18.96
CA TYR A 81 15.55 -9.93 -18.98
C TYR A 81 15.89 -10.45 -20.37
N HIS A 82 14.94 -10.45 -21.30
CA HIS A 82 15.16 -10.85 -22.70
C HIS A 82 15.70 -9.71 -23.56
N ASP A 83 15.47 -8.46 -23.17
CA ASP A 83 16.12 -7.29 -23.75
C ASP A 83 16.81 -6.49 -22.65
N SER A 84 18.11 -6.74 -22.46
CA SER A 84 18.92 -6.07 -21.43
C SER A 84 19.02 -4.55 -21.59
N ARG A 85 18.57 -3.99 -22.72
CA ARG A 85 18.50 -2.54 -22.94
C ARG A 85 17.15 -1.97 -22.53
N TYR A 86 16.14 -2.81 -22.34
CA TYR A 86 14.80 -2.39 -21.96
C TYR A 86 14.73 -2.14 -20.46
N ARG A 87 14.78 -0.85 -20.12
CA ARG A 87 14.44 -0.33 -18.80
C ARG A 87 13.51 0.85 -18.98
N SER A 88 12.29 0.75 -18.44
CA SER A 88 11.26 1.79 -18.60
C SER A 88 10.60 2.11 -17.27
N ASP A 89 10.27 3.38 -17.08
CA ASP A 89 9.41 3.81 -15.97
C ASP A 89 7.98 3.93 -16.50
N ASN A 90 7.09 3.08 -15.98
CA ASN A 90 5.70 3.02 -16.39
C ASN A 90 4.79 3.55 -15.29
N GLY A 91 3.65 4.12 -15.65
CA GLY A 91 2.64 4.51 -14.68
C GLY A 91 2.18 3.31 -13.85
N PHE A 92 2.06 3.53 -12.54
CA PHE A 92 1.48 2.58 -11.60
C PHE A 92 0.43 3.26 -10.75
N PHE A 93 -0.73 2.62 -10.68
CA PHE A 93 -1.86 3.05 -9.89
C PHE A 93 -2.25 1.92 -8.95
N CYS A 94 -2.53 2.24 -7.69
CA CYS A 94 -2.98 1.24 -6.74
C CYS A 94 -3.87 1.84 -5.68
N ASP A 95 -4.93 1.11 -5.31
CA ASP A 95 -5.77 1.44 -4.17
C ASP A 95 -5.49 0.49 -3.01
N LEU A 96 -5.42 1.03 -1.80
CA LEU A 96 -5.40 0.28 -0.56
C LEU A 96 -6.72 0.48 0.17
N LYS A 97 -7.25 -0.61 0.71
CA LYS A 97 -8.37 -0.62 1.65
C LYS A 97 -7.99 -1.46 2.84
N GLY A 98 -8.45 -1.09 4.03
CA GLY A 98 -8.23 -1.90 5.21
C GLY A 98 -9.02 -1.43 6.42
N THR A 99 -8.76 -2.10 7.53
CA THR A 99 -9.36 -1.84 8.83
C THR A 99 -8.29 -1.81 9.91
N TYR A 100 -8.54 -1.01 10.93
CA TYR A 100 -7.78 -1.01 12.17
C TYR A 100 -8.42 -1.95 13.18
N SER A 101 -7.61 -2.75 13.85
CA SER A 101 -8.02 -3.61 14.96
C SER A 101 -6.84 -3.84 15.91
N LYS A 102 -7.04 -3.54 17.20
CA LYS A 102 -6.10 -3.86 18.30
C LYS A 102 -4.64 -3.43 18.05
N GLY A 103 -4.40 -2.21 17.55
CA GLY A 103 -3.05 -1.68 17.30
C GLY A 103 -2.45 -2.10 15.96
N SER A 104 -3.20 -2.85 15.15
CA SER A 104 -2.79 -3.30 13.83
C SER A 104 -3.73 -2.75 12.76
N LEU A 105 -3.19 -2.57 11.55
CA LEU A 105 -3.94 -2.31 10.34
C LEU A 105 -3.76 -3.49 9.38
N SER A 106 -4.81 -3.86 8.66
CA SER A 106 -4.73 -4.87 7.62
C SER A 106 -5.77 -4.67 6.54
N GLY A 107 -5.53 -5.18 5.34
CA GLY A 107 -6.55 -5.19 4.31
C GLY A 107 -6.01 -5.63 2.96
N THR A 108 -6.63 -5.11 1.91
CA THR A 108 -6.32 -5.48 0.53
C THR A 108 -5.76 -4.30 -0.25
N TRP A 109 -4.97 -4.64 -1.27
CA TRP A 109 -4.49 -3.69 -2.26
C TRP A 109 -4.82 -4.20 -3.67
N PHE A 110 -5.05 -3.27 -4.59
CA PHE A 110 -5.34 -3.55 -5.98
C PHE A 110 -4.58 -2.56 -6.85
N GLY A 111 -3.71 -3.05 -7.73
CA GLY A 111 -2.83 -2.25 -8.56
C GLY A 111 -2.95 -2.56 -10.05
N GLN A 112 -2.59 -1.59 -10.87
CA GLN A 112 -2.49 -1.69 -12.33
C GLN A 112 -1.24 -0.92 -12.77
N ASN A 113 -0.59 -1.40 -13.83
CA ASN A 113 0.49 -0.69 -14.49
C ASN A 113 0.26 -0.54 -15.99
N GLU A 114 0.97 0.40 -16.62
CA GLU A 114 0.88 0.68 -18.06
C GLU A 114 1.71 -0.24 -18.96
N PHE A 115 2.62 -1.05 -18.40
CA PHE A 115 3.51 -1.92 -19.16
C PHE A 115 2.79 -3.14 -19.73
N ASP A 116 2.02 -3.84 -18.90
CA ASP A 116 1.31 -5.06 -19.28
C ASP A 116 -0.20 -4.98 -19.12
N TYR A 117 -0.71 -3.85 -18.60
CA TYR A 117 -2.13 -3.63 -18.28
C TYR A 117 -2.74 -4.71 -17.38
N ASN A 118 -1.91 -5.50 -16.67
CA ASN A 118 -2.38 -6.53 -15.78
C ASN A 118 -2.82 -5.92 -14.45
N PHE A 119 -3.82 -6.57 -13.85
CA PHE A 119 -4.30 -6.25 -12.51
C PHE A 119 -3.61 -7.12 -11.46
N TYR A 120 -2.92 -6.43 -10.57
CA TYR A 120 -2.24 -6.96 -9.41
C TYR A 120 -3.08 -6.73 -8.16
N GLY A 121 -2.85 -7.53 -7.13
CA GLY A 121 -3.51 -7.33 -5.87
C GLY A 121 -3.22 -8.44 -4.89
N GLY A 122 -3.55 -8.16 -3.64
CA GLY A 122 -3.41 -9.09 -2.54
C GLY A 122 -3.65 -8.41 -1.21
N GLU A 123 -2.91 -8.82 -0.20
CA GLU A 123 -3.13 -8.42 1.18
C GLU A 123 -1.95 -7.62 1.72
N TRP A 124 -2.23 -6.80 2.72
CA TRP A 124 -1.24 -6.05 3.47
C TRP A 124 -1.58 -6.02 4.95
N SER A 125 -0.55 -5.83 5.79
CA SER A 125 -0.69 -5.60 7.22
C SER A 125 0.37 -4.61 7.71
N ALA A 126 0.06 -3.87 8.76
CA ALA A 126 0.98 -2.94 9.41
C ALA A 126 0.73 -2.88 10.92
N GLN A 127 1.80 -2.74 11.69
CA GLN A 127 1.78 -2.64 13.14
C GLN A 127 2.21 -1.24 13.57
N TYR A 128 1.62 -0.75 14.65
CA TYR A 128 2.02 0.51 15.28
C TYR A 128 3.51 0.46 15.66
N ILE A 129 4.22 1.56 15.41
CA ILE A 129 5.62 1.74 15.81
C ILE A 129 5.65 2.74 16.95
N ASP A 130 6.05 2.29 18.13
CA ASP A 130 6.36 3.18 19.24
C ASP A 130 7.69 3.90 18.95
N ARG A 131 7.64 5.23 18.84
CA ARG A 131 8.84 6.05 18.70
C ARG A 131 9.46 6.21 20.08
N LYS A 132 10.42 5.36 20.40
CA LYS A 132 11.30 5.53 21.57
C LYS A 132 12.16 6.77 21.46
#